data_AF-A0A6I2GCW8-F1
#
_entry.id   AF-A0A6I2GCW8-F1
#
_cell.length_a   1.000
_cell.length_b   1.000
_cell.length_c   1.000
_cell.angle_alpha   90.00
_cell.angle_beta   90.00
_cell.angle_gamma   90.00
#
_symmetry.space_group_name_H-M   'P 1'
#
loop_
_entity.id
_entity.type
_entity.pdbx_description
1 polymer ?
#
loop_
_entity_poly.entity_id
_entity_poly.type
_entity_poly.pdbx_seq_one_letter_code
_entity_poly.pdbx_strand_id
1 'polypeptide(L)'
;MPAKYDEATKAKAIRLVADHREDYDSEWAAITAVSARLGMTAETLRKWIRQAAVDTGQIEGVSTDAARAIRERDRKIAELEQTIEILKAATKFLRAGERPATPVICAFIAEHRARFGVAPICRALTAHGCKIAPRTFHAWAKRAPSKRSLWDTTVTEILAGIFEAGADGRRAPESLYGAEKMWAHLQRQRIPVARCTIERLMRDNGWKGVVRRKKIRTTQPDPAASRAPDLVDRQFRVPAPNMLLVADFTYVRLVMGTFVYIAFVVDAYAGRILGWECSTSKAAAFVNSAIRQAAALRRREGHPLSGNTIHHSDAGSQYASLRLGETLLLSGMVPSIGSVGDAYDNALAETTIGLYKTEAIRDDSPFRRGPLHRLADVELVTADWVSWFNGSRLMHRLGRTPPFEYEADYYSVHAEQPAGNR
;
A
#
# COMPACT_ATOMS: atom_id res chain seq x y z
N MET A 1 -21.30 -13.02 51.67
CA MET A 1 -21.73 -13.81 52.83
C MET A 1 -22.81 -13.02 53.54
N PRO A 2 -24.06 -13.52 53.66
CA PRO A 2 -25.06 -12.85 54.49
C PRO A 2 -24.56 -12.78 55.94
N ALA A 3 -24.82 -11.67 56.63
CA ALA A 3 -24.43 -11.52 58.03
C ALA A 3 -25.17 -12.57 58.88
N LYS A 4 -24.43 -13.27 59.75
CA LYS A 4 -24.97 -14.35 60.61
C LYS A 4 -26.02 -13.86 61.63
N TYR A 5 -26.05 -12.56 61.90
CA TYR A 5 -26.98 -11.89 62.81
C TYR A 5 -27.49 -10.61 62.13
N ASP A 6 -28.75 -10.25 62.35
CA ASP A 6 -29.34 -9.01 61.84
C ASP A 6 -29.01 -7.80 62.74
N GLU A 7 -29.25 -6.59 62.23
CA GLU A 7 -28.95 -5.35 62.97
C GLU A 7 -29.82 -5.19 64.24
N ALA A 8 -31.04 -5.76 64.25
CA ALA A 8 -31.92 -5.74 65.42
C ALA A 8 -31.35 -6.60 66.57
N THR A 9 -30.83 -7.79 66.26
CA THR A 9 -30.17 -8.67 67.24
C THR A 9 -28.91 -8.02 67.78
N LYS A 10 -28.11 -7.38 66.91
CA LYS A 10 -26.90 -6.65 67.31
C LYS A 10 -27.21 -5.48 68.26
N ALA A 11 -28.19 -4.64 67.93
CA ALA A 11 -28.59 -3.51 68.77
C ALA A 11 -29.12 -3.97 70.14
N LYS A 12 -29.93 -5.04 70.17
CA LYS A 12 -30.45 -5.64 71.41
C LYS A 12 -29.32 -6.20 72.28
N ALA A 13 -28.34 -6.87 71.69
CA ALA A 13 -27.22 -7.46 72.42
C ALA A 13 -26.32 -6.39 73.05
N ILE A 14 -26.02 -5.31 72.32
CA ILE A 14 -25.25 -4.16 72.85
C ILE A 14 -25.99 -3.52 74.03
N ARG A 15 -27.29 -3.26 73.87
CA ARG A 15 -28.12 -2.66 74.91
C ARG A 15 -28.19 -3.54 76.17
N LEU A 16 -28.35 -4.85 76.01
CA LEU A 16 -28.42 -5.76 77.15
C LEU A 16 -27.12 -5.80 77.98
N VAL A 17 -25.95 -5.64 77.33
CA VAL A 17 -24.69 -5.51 78.07
C VAL A 17 -24.57 -4.16 78.76
N ALA A 18 -25.03 -3.07 78.13
CA ALA A 18 -25.01 -1.74 78.74
C ALA A 18 -25.95 -1.66 79.96
N ASP A 19 -27.18 -2.16 79.84
CA ASP A 19 -28.22 -2.11 80.87
C ASP A 19 -27.85 -2.95 82.11
N HIS A 20 -27.09 -4.05 81.93
CA HIS A 20 -26.68 -4.95 83.02
C HIS A 20 -25.20 -4.83 83.39
N ARG A 21 -24.50 -3.76 82.96
CA ARG A 21 -23.06 -3.63 83.18
C ARG A 21 -22.69 -3.62 84.67
N GLU A 22 -23.51 -2.97 85.50
CA GLU A 22 -23.28 -2.81 86.94
C GLU A 22 -23.53 -4.09 87.74
N ASP A 23 -24.25 -5.05 87.16
CA ASP A 23 -24.56 -6.36 87.78
C ASP A 23 -23.36 -7.33 87.75
N TYR A 24 -22.24 -6.94 87.14
CA TYR A 24 -21.05 -7.79 86.95
C TYR A 24 -19.74 -7.06 87.31
N ASP A 25 -18.78 -7.82 87.85
CA ASP A 25 -17.46 -7.34 88.30
C ASP A 25 -16.65 -6.64 87.19
N SER A 26 -16.88 -6.97 85.91
CA SER A 26 -16.19 -6.34 84.77
C SER A 26 -17.03 -6.34 83.49
N GLU A 27 -16.69 -5.46 82.55
CA GLU A 27 -17.38 -5.36 81.26
C GLU A 27 -17.23 -6.67 80.48
N TRP A 28 -16.07 -7.32 80.58
CA TRP A 28 -15.82 -8.62 79.98
C TRP A 28 -16.68 -9.73 80.62
N ALA A 29 -16.94 -9.68 81.93
CA ALA A 29 -17.84 -10.61 82.59
C ALA A 29 -19.29 -10.44 82.10
N ALA A 30 -19.77 -9.19 81.97
CA ALA A 30 -21.08 -8.88 81.39
C ALA A 30 -21.19 -9.34 79.93
N ILE A 31 -20.18 -9.06 79.10
CA ILE A 31 -20.10 -9.52 77.70
C ILE A 31 -20.13 -11.05 77.61
N THR A 32 -19.38 -11.75 78.47
CA THR A 32 -19.31 -13.22 78.46
C THR A 32 -20.66 -13.83 78.85
N ALA A 33 -21.32 -13.32 79.89
CA ALA A 33 -22.62 -13.79 80.33
C ALA A 33 -23.73 -13.54 79.28
N VAL A 34 -23.76 -12.33 78.71
CA VAL A 34 -24.77 -11.96 77.70
C VAL A 34 -24.55 -12.69 76.37
N SER A 35 -23.31 -12.82 75.92
CA SER A 35 -23.00 -13.55 74.67
C SER A 35 -23.36 -15.04 74.75
N ALA A 36 -23.11 -15.69 75.89
CA ALA A 36 -23.52 -17.07 76.14
C ALA A 36 -25.05 -17.24 76.09
N ARG A 37 -25.79 -16.31 76.70
CA ARG A 37 -27.27 -16.32 76.70
C ARG A 37 -27.88 -16.09 75.31
N LEU A 38 -27.19 -15.36 74.43
CA LEU A 38 -27.63 -15.07 73.07
C LEU A 38 -27.05 -16.03 72.01
N GLY A 39 -26.27 -17.04 72.40
CA GLY A 39 -25.71 -18.04 71.50
C GLY A 39 -24.64 -17.50 70.54
N MET A 40 -23.94 -16.42 70.90
CA MET A 40 -22.86 -15.81 70.12
C MET A 40 -21.52 -15.86 70.85
N THR A 41 -20.41 -15.67 70.14
CA THR A 41 -19.09 -15.61 70.78
C THR A 41 -18.92 -14.27 71.50
N ALA A 42 -18.30 -14.30 72.69
CA ALA A 42 -17.99 -13.10 73.47
C ALA A 42 -17.19 -12.06 72.67
N GLU A 43 -16.29 -12.53 71.80
CA GLU A 43 -15.48 -11.66 70.93
C GLU A 43 -16.31 -10.94 69.85
N THR A 44 -17.38 -11.55 69.34
CA THR A 44 -18.29 -10.87 68.39
C THR A 44 -19.05 -9.74 69.09
N LEU A 45 -19.58 -10.00 70.28
CA LEU A 45 -20.30 -8.99 71.06
C LEU A 45 -19.37 -7.86 71.54
N ARG A 46 -18.16 -8.19 71.98
CA ARG A 46 -17.12 -7.20 72.33
C ARG A 46 -16.79 -6.27 71.16
N LYS A 47 -16.61 -6.82 69.96
CA LYS A 47 -16.35 -6.01 68.75
C LYS A 47 -17.50 -5.07 68.43
N TRP A 48 -18.74 -5.49 68.62
CA TRP A 48 -19.91 -4.65 68.40
C TRP A 48 -20.03 -3.52 69.42
N ILE A 49 -19.82 -3.81 70.72
CA ILE A 49 -19.83 -2.79 71.78
C ILE A 49 -18.72 -1.77 71.54
N ARG A 50 -17.51 -2.25 71.20
CA ARG A 50 -16.37 -1.37 70.88
C ARG A 50 -16.66 -0.49 69.65
N GLN A 51 -17.26 -1.05 68.59
CA GLN A 51 -17.65 -0.27 67.42
C GLN A 51 -18.77 0.72 67.74
N ALA A 52 -19.73 0.36 68.58
CA ALA A 52 -20.79 1.27 69.02
C ALA A 52 -20.24 2.43 69.85
N ALA A 53 -19.26 2.19 70.73
CA ALA A 53 -18.55 3.22 71.47
C ALA A 53 -17.72 4.15 70.56
N VAL A 54 -17.20 3.63 69.44
CA VAL A 54 -16.57 4.46 68.39
C VAL A 54 -17.63 5.28 67.64
N ASP A 55 -18.77 4.68 67.32
CA ASP A 55 -19.86 5.34 66.58
C ASP A 55 -20.53 6.45 67.41
N THR A 56 -20.55 6.35 68.75
CA THR A 56 -21.04 7.39 69.68
C THR A 56 -19.97 8.40 70.11
N GLY A 57 -18.71 8.23 69.67
CA GLY A 57 -17.61 9.15 69.99
C GLY A 57 -17.01 8.97 71.39
N GLN A 58 -17.31 7.87 72.09
CA GLN A 58 -16.75 7.54 73.40
C GLN A 58 -15.32 6.99 73.30
N ILE A 59 -14.94 6.41 72.15
CA ILE A 59 -13.61 5.87 71.87
C ILE A 59 -13.15 6.40 70.51
N GLU A 60 -11.88 6.80 70.39
CA GLU A 60 -11.30 7.16 69.09
C GLU A 60 -11.27 5.96 68.12
N GLY A 61 -11.78 6.16 66.91
CA GLY A 61 -11.80 5.15 65.85
C GLY A 61 -12.59 5.60 64.62
N VAL A 62 -12.58 4.79 63.56
CA VAL A 62 -13.39 5.05 62.36
C VAL A 62 -14.81 4.54 62.58
N SER A 63 -15.78 5.45 62.54
CA SER A 63 -17.19 5.09 62.69
C SER A 63 -17.69 4.24 61.51
N THR A 64 -18.74 3.47 61.74
CA THR A 64 -19.41 2.65 60.72
C THR A 64 -19.85 3.49 59.52
N ASP A 65 -20.36 4.71 59.78
CA ASP A 65 -20.75 5.67 58.75
C ASP A 65 -19.56 6.23 57.98
N ALA A 66 -18.46 6.57 58.68
CA ALA A 66 -17.22 7.00 58.04
C ALA A 66 -16.63 5.89 57.15
N ALA A 67 -16.63 4.64 57.62
CA ALA A 67 -16.17 3.48 56.85
C ALA A 67 -17.06 3.19 55.62
N ARG A 68 -18.38 3.42 55.70
CA ARG A 68 -19.29 3.35 54.54
C ARG A 68 -18.96 4.46 53.54
N ALA A 69 -18.83 5.70 54.00
CA ALA A 69 -18.51 6.85 53.15
C ALA A 69 -17.14 6.70 52.46
N ILE A 70 -16.13 6.16 53.16
CA ILE A 70 -14.82 5.86 52.58
C ILE A 70 -14.97 4.84 51.46
N ARG A 71 -15.67 3.72 51.67
CA ARG A 71 -15.89 2.72 50.62
C ARG A 71 -16.64 3.26 49.40
N GLU A 72 -17.63 4.12 49.61
CA GLU A 72 -18.35 4.79 48.52
C GLU A 72 -17.45 5.75 47.74
N ARG A 73 -16.62 6.52 48.45
CA ARG A 73 -15.62 7.41 47.84
C ARG A 73 -14.56 6.63 47.08
N ASP A 74 -13.99 5.59 47.67
CA ASP A 74 -12.98 4.74 47.03
C ASP A 74 -13.53 4.08 45.76
N ARG A 75 -14.77 3.59 45.82
CA ARG A 75 -15.48 3.08 44.64
C ARG A 75 -15.64 4.16 43.58
N LYS A 76 -15.95 5.40 43.97
CA LYS A 76 -16.11 6.51 43.03
C LYS A 76 -14.77 6.94 42.42
N ILE A 77 -13.70 6.98 43.22
CA ILE A 77 -12.34 7.25 42.77
C ILE A 77 -11.94 6.22 41.73
N ALA A 78 -12.11 4.93 42.01
CA ALA A 78 -11.81 3.87 41.05
C ALA A 78 -12.60 3.98 39.73
N GLU A 79 -13.89 4.35 39.80
CA GLU A 79 -14.71 4.60 38.59
C GLU A 79 -14.22 5.81 37.79
N LEU A 80 -13.87 6.90 38.48
CA LEU A 80 -13.35 8.12 37.85
C LEU A 80 -11.97 7.89 37.24
N GLU A 81 -11.07 7.20 37.92
CA GLU A 81 -9.76 6.80 37.41
C GLU A 81 -9.90 5.94 36.16
N GLN A 82 -10.79 4.94 36.18
CA GLN A 82 -11.08 4.12 35.00
C GLN A 82 -11.62 4.98 33.85
N THR A 83 -12.51 5.94 34.13
CA THR A 83 -13.06 6.86 33.13
C THR A 83 -11.96 7.74 32.52
N ILE A 84 -11.06 8.28 33.33
CA ILE A 84 -9.91 9.07 32.89
C ILE A 84 -9.02 8.24 31.95
N GLU A 85 -8.72 6.99 32.31
CA GLU A 85 -7.90 6.11 31.47
C GLU A 85 -8.58 5.76 30.13
N ILE A 86 -9.90 5.54 30.13
CA ILE A 86 -10.67 5.34 28.90
C ILE A 86 -10.59 6.59 28.02
N LEU A 87 -10.76 7.79 28.59
CA LEU A 87 -10.73 9.04 27.83
C LEU A 87 -9.33 9.36 27.29
N LYS A 88 -8.28 9.10 28.07
CA LYS A 88 -6.89 9.18 27.60
C LYS A 88 -6.63 8.25 26.42
N ALA A 89 -7.16 7.02 26.45
CA ALA A 89 -7.10 6.12 25.29
C ALA A 89 -7.91 6.66 24.11
N ALA A 90 -9.07 7.26 24.37
CA ALA A 90 -9.96 7.79 23.34
C ALA A 90 -9.48 9.10 22.69
N THR A 91 -8.54 9.82 23.31
CA THR A 91 -7.98 11.09 22.80
C THR A 91 -7.48 10.99 21.36
N LYS A 92 -7.05 9.80 20.91
CA LYS A 92 -6.59 9.56 19.53
C LYS A 92 -7.68 9.81 18.46
N PHE A 93 -8.95 9.57 18.77
CA PHE A 93 -10.06 9.69 17.80
C PHE A 93 -11.13 10.72 18.20
N LEU A 94 -11.11 11.21 19.45
CA LEU A 94 -11.90 12.36 19.91
C LEU A 94 -11.18 13.67 19.56
N ARG A 95 -11.10 14.01 18.27
CA ARG A 95 -10.61 15.34 17.85
C ARG A 95 -11.72 16.37 18.03
N ALA A 96 -11.36 17.58 18.49
CA ALA A 96 -12.32 18.65 18.74
C ALA A 96 -13.08 19.05 17.47
N GLY A 97 -14.41 18.90 17.47
CA GLY A 97 -15.31 19.48 16.45
C GLY A 97 -16.21 18.52 15.69
N GLU A 98 -15.91 17.21 15.63
CA GLU A 98 -16.74 16.23 14.91
C GLU A 98 -17.07 15.00 15.77
N ARG A 99 -18.34 14.59 15.78
CA ARG A 99 -18.74 13.34 16.44
C ARG A 99 -18.24 12.14 15.61
N PRO A 100 -17.42 11.25 16.17
CA PRO A 100 -16.90 10.11 15.43
C PRO A 100 -18.03 9.22 14.89
N ALA A 101 -17.86 8.69 13.68
CA ALA A 101 -18.82 7.76 13.10
C ALA A 101 -18.97 6.51 13.98
N THR A 102 -20.19 5.95 14.06
CA THR A 102 -20.49 4.78 14.90
C THR A 102 -19.51 3.61 14.71
N PRO A 103 -19.07 3.26 13.49
CA PRO A 103 -18.07 2.20 13.30
C PRO A 103 -16.73 2.47 13.98
N VAL A 104 -16.27 3.74 14.02
CA VAL A 104 -15.02 4.14 14.68
C VAL A 104 -15.14 3.96 16.19
N ILE A 105 -16.28 4.37 16.77
CA ILE A 105 -16.58 4.16 18.19
C ILE A 105 -16.62 2.67 18.52
N CYS A 106 -17.27 1.86 17.69
CA CYS A 106 -17.33 0.42 17.89
C CYS A 106 -15.97 -0.28 17.75
N ALA A 107 -15.11 0.18 16.84
CA ALA A 107 -13.74 -0.33 16.72
C ALA A 107 -12.91 -0.03 17.98
N PHE A 108 -12.99 1.18 18.53
CA PHE A 108 -12.35 1.52 19.80
C PHE A 108 -12.86 0.64 20.96
N ILE A 109 -14.18 0.44 21.06
CA ILE A 109 -14.76 -0.47 22.06
C ILE A 109 -14.20 -1.88 21.86
N ALA A 110 -14.10 -2.38 20.62
CA ALA A 110 -13.55 -3.69 20.34
C ALA A 110 -12.09 -3.81 20.81
N GLU A 111 -11.24 -2.83 20.51
CA GLU A 111 -9.83 -2.81 20.90
C GLU A 111 -9.64 -2.84 22.42
N HIS A 112 -10.43 -2.06 23.16
CA HIS A 112 -10.22 -1.87 24.60
C HIS A 112 -11.15 -2.68 25.51
N ARG A 113 -12.10 -3.47 24.96
CA ARG A 113 -13.08 -4.25 25.75
C ARG A 113 -12.44 -5.19 26.75
N ALA A 114 -11.27 -5.75 26.44
CA ALA A 114 -10.58 -6.68 27.33
C ALA A 114 -10.02 -5.98 28.57
N ARG A 115 -9.64 -4.71 28.45
CA ARG A 115 -9.04 -3.93 29.54
C ARG A 115 -10.08 -3.23 30.41
N PHE A 116 -11.11 -2.64 29.80
CA PHE A 116 -12.07 -1.79 30.53
C PHE A 116 -13.51 -2.34 30.56
N GLY A 117 -13.84 -3.32 29.73
CA GLY A 117 -15.21 -3.78 29.54
C GLY A 117 -16.06 -2.86 28.65
N VAL A 118 -17.06 -3.40 27.98
CA VAL A 118 -17.91 -2.67 27.02
C VAL A 118 -18.75 -1.59 27.71
N ALA A 119 -19.39 -1.92 28.84
CA ALA A 119 -20.30 -1.01 29.51
C ALA A 119 -19.59 0.21 30.13
N PRO A 120 -18.43 0.08 30.82
CA PRO A 120 -17.66 1.23 31.27
C PRO A 120 -17.22 2.16 30.13
N ILE A 121 -16.74 1.60 29.01
CA ILE A 121 -16.36 2.41 27.84
C ILE A 121 -17.57 3.19 27.29
N CYS A 122 -18.71 2.52 27.10
CA CYS A 122 -19.91 3.19 26.56
C CYS A 122 -20.41 4.31 27.49
N ARG A 123 -20.34 4.12 28.80
CA ARG A 123 -20.71 5.15 29.79
C ARG A 123 -19.77 6.35 29.71
N ALA A 124 -18.45 6.11 29.74
CA ALA A 124 -17.46 7.17 29.62
C ALA A 124 -17.62 7.96 28.33
N LEU A 125 -17.75 7.30 27.18
CA LEU A 125 -17.93 7.99 25.89
C LEU A 125 -19.26 8.76 25.82
N THR A 126 -20.36 8.19 26.33
CA THR A 126 -21.67 8.84 26.32
C THR A 126 -21.70 10.09 27.22
N ALA A 127 -21.07 10.03 28.40
CA ALA A 127 -20.94 11.17 29.30
C ALA A 127 -20.16 12.34 28.66
N HIS A 128 -19.26 12.03 27.73
CA HIS A 128 -18.42 13.00 27.03
C HIS A 128 -18.86 13.24 25.57
N GLY A 129 -20.17 13.14 25.29
CA GLY A 129 -20.78 13.59 24.02
C GLY A 129 -20.86 12.55 22.91
N CYS A 130 -20.24 11.37 23.08
CA CYS A 130 -20.31 10.26 22.12
C CYS A 130 -21.39 9.26 22.51
N LYS A 131 -22.68 9.57 22.25
CA LYS A 131 -23.79 8.67 22.61
C LYS A 131 -23.65 7.30 21.92
N ILE A 132 -23.39 6.25 22.71
CA ILE A 132 -23.25 4.86 22.25
C ILE A 132 -23.75 3.90 23.35
N ALA A 133 -24.48 2.87 22.95
CA ALA A 133 -24.98 1.85 23.88
C ALA A 133 -24.25 0.50 23.67
N PRO A 134 -24.10 -0.34 24.72
CA PRO A 134 -23.54 -1.69 24.58
C PRO A 134 -24.25 -2.54 23.53
N ARG A 135 -25.58 -2.41 23.43
CA ARG A 135 -26.39 -3.10 22.40
C ARG A 135 -25.98 -2.70 20.99
N THR A 136 -25.65 -1.43 20.75
CA THR A 136 -25.16 -0.95 19.45
C THR A 136 -23.83 -1.59 19.10
N PHE A 137 -22.90 -1.68 20.06
CA PHE A 137 -21.63 -2.37 19.88
C PHE A 137 -21.82 -3.85 19.56
N HIS A 138 -22.64 -4.58 20.33
CA HIS A 138 -22.87 -6.00 20.09
C HIS A 138 -23.60 -6.27 18.76
N ALA A 139 -24.52 -5.38 18.36
CA ALA A 139 -25.17 -5.46 17.06
C ALA A 139 -24.16 -5.23 15.91
N TRP A 140 -23.26 -4.26 16.07
CA TRP A 140 -22.16 -4.03 15.11
C TRP A 140 -21.20 -5.22 15.05
N ALA A 141 -20.80 -5.77 16.21
CA ALA A 141 -19.86 -6.90 16.29
C ALA A 141 -20.41 -8.20 15.69
N LYS A 142 -21.74 -8.39 15.72
CA LYS A 142 -22.41 -9.54 15.10
C LYS A 142 -22.76 -9.32 13.62
N ARG A 143 -22.65 -8.09 13.12
CA ARG A 143 -23.09 -7.75 11.77
C ARG A 143 -22.15 -8.39 10.75
N ALA A 144 -22.70 -9.20 9.85
CA ALA A 144 -21.95 -9.71 8.72
C ALA A 144 -21.42 -8.54 7.85
N PRO A 145 -20.24 -8.69 7.22
CA PRO A 145 -19.73 -7.69 6.30
C PRO A 145 -20.76 -7.35 5.22
N SER A 146 -20.87 -6.08 4.88
CA SER A 146 -21.76 -5.67 3.78
C SER A 146 -21.26 -6.22 2.44
N LYS A 147 -22.13 -6.35 1.43
CA LYS A 147 -21.73 -6.74 0.06
C LYS A 147 -20.56 -5.88 -0.46
N ARG A 148 -20.59 -4.58 -0.17
CA ARG A 148 -19.50 -3.65 -0.51
C ARG A 148 -18.20 -4.01 0.22
N SER A 149 -18.26 -4.31 1.51
CA SER A 149 -17.07 -4.70 2.28
C SER A 149 -16.48 -6.01 1.76
N LEU A 150 -17.31 -6.99 1.42
CA LEU A 150 -16.85 -8.25 0.84
C LEU A 150 -16.18 -8.01 -0.52
N TRP A 151 -16.81 -7.20 -1.38
CA TRP A 151 -16.23 -6.84 -2.67
C TRP A 151 -14.93 -6.06 -2.54
N ASP A 152 -14.87 -5.09 -1.63
CA ASP A 152 -13.63 -4.35 -1.33
C ASP A 152 -12.52 -5.31 -0.88
N THR A 153 -12.83 -6.30 -0.02
CA THR A 153 -11.87 -7.35 0.36
C THR A 153 -11.41 -8.15 -0.85
N THR A 154 -12.33 -8.63 -1.70
CA THR A 154 -11.97 -9.36 -2.93
C THR A 154 -11.05 -8.55 -3.85
N VAL A 155 -11.38 -7.28 -4.09
CA VAL A 155 -10.56 -6.40 -4.91
C VAL A 155 -9.20 -6.14 -4.25
N THR A 156 -9.17 -6.00 -2.92
CA THR A 156 -7.91 -5.82 -2.17
C THR A 156 -7.00 -7.03 -2.35
N GLU A 157 -7.51 -8.26 -2.25
CA GLU A 157 -6.72 -9.49 -2.48
C GLU A 157 -6.19 -9.57 -3.91
N ILE A 158 -7.00 -9.20 -4.91
CA ILE A 158 -6.56 -9.15 -6.32
C ILE A 158 -5.41 -8.15 -6.48
N LEU A 159 -5.54 -6.95 -5.89
CA LEU A 159 -4.50 -5.93 -5.95
C LEU A 159 -3.25 -6.35 -5.16
N ALA A 160 -3.40 -7.02 -4.01
CA ALA A 160 -2.29 -7.54 -3.23
C ALA A 160 -1.47 -8.54 -4.05
N GLY A 161 -2.13 -9.46 -4.76
CA GLY A 161 -1.47 -10.39 -5.69
C GLY A 161 -0.68 -9.73 -6.82
N ILE A 162 -0.95 -8.45 -7.12
CA ILE A 162 -0.20 -7.65 -8.10
C ILE A 162 0.93 -6.85 -7.42
N PHE A 163 0.61 -6.12 -6.36
CA PHE A 163 1.50 -5.13 -5.75
C PHE A 163 2.44 -5.69 -4.68
N GLU A 164 2.16 -6.88 -4.16
CA GLU A 164 2.98 -7.55 -3.15
C GLU A 164 3.84 -8.64 -3.79
N ALA A 165 4.94 -8.98 -3.13
CA ALA A 165 5.84 -10.00 -3.63
C ALA A 165 5.21 -11.39 -3.45
N GLY A 166 5.21 -12.18 -4.52
CA GLY A 166 4.82 -13.58 -4.48
C GLY A 166 5.85 -14.46 -3.78
N ALA A 167 5.64 -15.78 -3.84
CA ALA A 167 6.55 -16.77 -3.25
C ALA A 167 7.97 -16.73 -3.84
N ASP A 168 8.12 -16.23 -5.06
CA ASP A 168 9.41 -16.04 -5.73
C ASP A 168 10.11 -14.71 -5.35
N GLY A 169 9.52 -13.94 -4.43
CA GLY A 169 10.02 -12.65 -3.99
C GLY A 169 9.80 -11.52 -5.00
N ARG A 170 9.04 -11.75 -6.09
CA ARG A 170 8.81 -10.76 -7.14
C ARG A 170 7.35 -10.32 -7.18
N ARG A 171 7.16 -9.08 -7.62
CA ARG A 171 5.83 -8.52 -7.90
C ARG A 171 5.48 -8.77 -9.36
N ALA A 172 4.19 -8.80 -9.68
CA ALA A 172 3.77 -8.76 -11.08
C ALA A 172 4.24 -7.44 -11.74
N PRO A 173 4.61 -7.43 -13.03
CA PRO A 173 4.95 -6.21 -13.76
C PRO A 173 3.88 -5.10 -13.68
N GLU A 174 2.61 -5.48 -13.58
CA GLU A 174 1.46 -4.59 -13.42
C GLU A 174 1.51 -3.77 -12.13
N SER A 175 2.33 -4.15 -11.14
CA SER A 175 2.64 -3.33 -9.96
C SER A 175 3.24 -1.96 -10.30
N LEU A 176 3.75 -1.79 -11.53
CA LEU A 176 4.22 -0.51 -12.04
C LEU A 176 3.07 0.48 -12.29
N TYR A 177 1.82 0.02 -12.41
CA TYR A 177 0.68 0.86 -12.75
C TYR A 177 0.18 1.72 -11.60
N GLY A 178 -0.11 2.99 -11.91
CA GLY A 178 -0.94 3.83 -11.06
C GLY A 178 -2.43 3.44 -11.19
N ALA A 179 -3.26 4.01 -10.33
CA ALA A 179 -4.68 3.65 -10.21
C ALA A 179 -5.45 3.67 -11.54
N GLU A 180 -5.17 4.63 -12.42
CA GLU A 180 -5.85 4.73 -13.71
C GLU A 180 -5.50 3.59 -14.68
N LYS A 181 -4.21 3.23 -14.78
CA LYS A 181 -3.79 2.08 -15.60
C LYS A 181 -4.21 0.77 -14.95
N MET A 182 -4.18 0.69 -13.63
CA MET A 182 -4.66 -0.47 -12.88
C MET A 182 -6.16 -0.70 -13.12
N TRP A 183 -6.95 0.38 -13.12
CA TRP A 183 -8.36 0.31 -13.52
C TRP A 183 -8.54 -0.23 -14.93
N ALA A 184 -7.80 0.30 -15.91
CA ALA A 184 -7.86 -0.22 -17.28
C ALA A 184 -7.45 -1.71 -17.37
N HIS A 185 -6.44 -2.12 -16.60
CA HIS A 185 -5.99 -3.51 -16.51
C HIS A 185 -7.09 -4.44 -15.96
N LEU A 186 -7.73 -4.07 -14.85
CA LEU A 186 -8.82 -4.86 -14.26
C LEU A 186 -10.07 -4.90 -15.16
N GLN A 187 -10.37 -3.81 -15.87
CA GLN A 187 -11.46 -3.80 -16.86
C GLN A 187 -11.19 -4.76 -18.01
N ARG A 188 -9.93 -4.85 -18.49
CA ARG A 188 -9.52 -5.85 -19.51
C ARG A 188 -9.64 -7.28 -19.02
N GLN A 189 -9.50 -7.52 -17.71
CA GLN A 189 -9.78 -8.80 -17.05
C GLN A 189 -11.26 -9.03 -16.73
N ARG A 190 -12.15 -8.11 -17.14
CA ARG A 190 -13.60 -8.15 -16.87
C ARG A 190 -13.95 -8.13 -15.38
N ILE A 191 -13.14 -7.48 -14.56
CA ILE A 191 -13.40 -7.28 -13.13
C ILE A 191 -14.08 -5.90 -12.95
N PRO A 192 -15.38 -5.85 -12.65
CA PRO A 192 -16.14 -4.60 -12.61
C PRO A 192 -15.85 -3.83 -11.31
N VAL A 193 -14.94 -2.86 -11.38
CA VAL A 193 -14.61 -2.01 -10.24
C VAL A 193 -14.51 -0.54 -10.64
N ALA A 194 -15.08 0.33 -9.82
CA ALA A 194 -14.98 1.76 -10.02
C ALA A 194 -13.55 2.26 -9.77
N ARG A 195 -13.08 3.20 -10.60
CA ARG A 195 -11.74 3.80 -10.46
C ARG A 195 -11.49 4.37 -9.06
N CYS A 196 -12.49 5.05 -8.48
CA CYS A 196 -12.39 5.62 -7.13
C CYS A 196 -12.21 4.55 -6.03
N THR A 197 -12.72 3.33 -6.24
CA THR A 197 -12.48 2.20 -5.34
C THR A 197 -11.03 1.76 -5.41
N ILE A 198 -10.47 1.60 -6.61
CA ILE A 198 -9.04 1.25 -6.78
C ILE A 198 -8.15 2.33 -6.16
N GLU A 199 -8.39 3.61 -6.46
CA GLU A 199 -7.63 4.73 -5.91
C GLU A 199 -7.64 4.71 -4.37
N ARG A 200 -8.80 4.44 -3.77
CA ARG A 200 -8.94 4.32 -2.32
C ARG A 200 -8.20 3.11 -1.77
N LEU A 201 -8.43 1.92 -2.32
CA LEU A 201 -7.79 0.68 -1.82
C LEU A 201 -6.26 0.72 -1.98
N MET A 202 -5.75 1.25 -3.09
CA MET A 202 -4.31 1.47 -3.27
C MET A 202 -3.77 2.46 -2.25
N ARG A 203 -4.47 3.56 -1.96
CA ARG A 203 -4.06 4.53 -0.95
C ARG A 203 -4.05 3.92 0.45
N ASP A 204 -5.11 3.18 0.80
CA ASP A 204 -5.28 2.57 2.12
C ASP A 204 -4.18 1.52 2.41
N ASN A 205 -3.70 0.81 1.37
CA ASN A 205 -2.62 -0.18 1.47
C ASN A 205 -1.22 0.37 1.10
N GLY A 206 -1.10 1.67 0.80
CA GLY A 206 0.17 2.29 0.44
C GLY A 206 0.73 1.90 -0.94
N TRP A 207 -0.04 1.20 -1.78
CA TRP A 207 0.36 0.81 -3.14
C TRP A 207 0.36 2.02 -4.08
N LYS A 208 1.44 2.15 -4.85
CA LYS A 208 1.63 3.28 -5.78
C LYS A 208 2.30 2.78 -7.05
N GLY A 209 1.78 3.27 -8.18
CA GLY A 209 2.46 3.11 -9.46
C GLY A 209 3.78 3.86 -9.51
N VAL A 210 4.61 3.49 -10.47
CA VAL A 210 5.93 4.08 -10.63
C VAL A 210 5.86 5.44 -11.32
N VAL A 211 6.58 6.41 -10.76
CA VAL A 211 6.76 7.75 -11.33
C VAL A 211 8.21 7.92 -11.80
N ARG A 212 8.40 8.44 -13.01
CA ARG A 212 9.72 8.77 -13.55
C ARG A 212 10.32 9.94 -12.76
N ARG A 213 11.54 9.77 -12.23
CA ARG A 213 12.29 10.88 -11.60
C ARG A 213 12.74 11.88 -12.67
N LYS A 214 12.78 13.17 -12.33
CA LYS A 214 13.20 14.26 -13.23
C LYS A 214 14.67 14.03 -13.67
N LYS A 215 14.95 14.12 -14.98
CA LYS A 215 16.28 13.86 -15.56
C LYS A 215 17.16 15.11 -15.44
N ILE A 216 18.45 14.93 -15.11
CA ILE A 216 19.51 15.93 -15.26
C ILE A 216 20.17 15.68 -16.63
N ARG A 217 20.33 16.73 -17.45
CA ARG A 217 20.90 16.65 -18.80
C ARG A 217 22.44 16.62 -18.73
N THR A 218 23.09 15.68 -19.41
CA THR A 218 24.54 15.41 -19.26
C THR A 218 25.36 15.44 -20.57
N THR A 219 24.79 15.85 -21.70
CA THR A 219 25.50 15.79 -23.01
C THR A 219 25.87 17.17 -23.54
N GLN A 220 27.15 17.39 -23.87
CA GLN A 220 27.68 18.52 -24.65
C GLN A 220 27.99 18.08 -26.11
N PRO A 221 27.75 18.91 -27.14
CA PRO A 221 27.87 18.52 -28.56
C PRO A 221 29.31 18.52 -29.11
N ASP A 222 29.57 17.74 -30.16
CA ASP A 222 30.83 17.74 -30.97
C ASP A 222 30.57 18.30 -32.39
N PRO A 223 31.24 19.39 -32.83
CA PRO A 223 31.01 20.04 -34.12
C PRO A 223 31.51 19.28 -35.38
N ALA A 224 32.40 18.29 -35.24
CA ALA A 224 33.25 17.83 -36.36
C ALA A 224 32.76 16.63 -37.20
N ALA A 225 31.60 16.04 -36.91
CA ALA A 225 31.11 14.85 -37.62
C ALA A 225 30.39 15.17 -38.97
N SER A 226 30.68 14.38 -40.02
CA SER A 226 29.99 14.38 -41.33
C SER A 226 28.56 13.81 -41.23
N ARG A 227 27.61 14.36 -42.00
CA ARG A 227 26.17 14.41 -41.63
C ARG A 227 25.26 13.88 -42.74
N ALA A 228 24.20 13.16 -42.36
CA ALA A 228 23.06 12.84 -43.24
C ALA A 228 21.89 13.82 -42.98
N PRO A 229 20.96 14.02 -43.94
CA PRO A 229 19.82 14.92 -43.76
C PRO A 229 18.80 14.38 -42.73
N ASP A 230 18.26 15.27 -41.91
CA ASP A 230 17.15 15.00 -40.98
C ASP A 230 15.83 14.96 -41.77
N LEU A 231 15.17 13.79 -41.78
CA LEU A 231 13.94 13.53 -42.52
C LEU A 231 12.71 13.42 -41.61
N VAL A 232 12.87 13.55 -40.29
CA VAL A 232 11.79 13.25 -39.32
C VAL A 232 11.06 14.50 -38.86
N ASP A 233 11.70 15.69 -38.89
CA ASP A 233 11.13 16.99 -38.49
C ASP A 233 10.23 16.89 -37.23
N ARG A 234 10.66 16.05 -36.27
CA ARG A 234 10.01 15.81 -34.97
C ARG A 234 8.61 15.17 -35.02
N GLN A 235 8.21 14.59 -36.15
CA GLN A 235 6.94 13.88 -36.30
C GLN A 235 7.07 12.38 -35.99
N PHE A 236 7.08 12.01 -34.70
CA PHE A 236 7.14 10.60 -34.28
C PHE A 236 5.80 9.85 -34.32
N ARG A 237 4.71 10.51 -34.77
CA ARG A 237 3.43 9.84 -35.05
C ARG A 237 3.37 9.51 -36.53
N VAL A 238 3.73 8.28 -36.86
CA VAL A 238 3.53 7.73 -38.21
C VAL A 238 2.16 7.06 -38.32
N PRO A 239 1.54 7.05 -39.51
CA PRO A 239 0.20 6.48 -39.72
C PRO A 239 0.18 4.95 -39.86
N ALA A 240 1.33 4.32 -40.08
CA ALA A 240 1.45 2.87 -40.24
C ALA A 240 2.73 2.32 -39.59
N PRO A 241 2.74 1.03 -39.20
CA PRO A 241 3.98 0.33 -38.82
C PRO A 241 5.03 0.36 -39.94
N ASN A 242 6.30 0.12 -39.59
CA ASN A 242 7.43 0.03 -40.52
C ASN A 242 7.75 1.31 -41.32
N MET A 243 7.12 2.45 -41.03
CA MET A 243 7.46 3.72 -41.67
C MET A 243 8.70 4.38 -41.05
N LEU A 244 8.79 4.36 -39.72
CA LEU A 244 9.86 4.99 -38.96
C LEU A 244 10.29 4.09 -37.80
N LEU A 245 11.55 3.65 -37.86
CA LEU A 245 12.23 2.94 -36.78
C LEU A 245 13.23 3.90 -36.13
N VAL A 246 13.09 4.08 -34.83
CA VAL A 246 13.96 4.94 -34.05
C VAL A 246 14.91 4.10 -33.22
N ALA A 247 16.20 4.43 -33.20
CA ALA A 247 17.20 3.71 -32.45
C ALA A 247 18.04 4.64 -31.55
N ASP A 248 18.32 4.14 -30.35
CA ASP A 248 19.25 4.75 -29.41
C ASP A 248 19.80 3.68 -28.48
N PHE A 249 20.85 4.01 -27.73
CA PHE A 249 21.38 3.15 -26.68
C PHE A 249 21.57 3.89 -25.36
N THR A 250 21.57 3.12 -24.29
CA THR A 250 21.81 3.60 -22.93
C THR A 250 22.79 2.69 -22.21
N TYR A 251 23.22 3.06 -21.00
CA TYR A 251 24.15 2.25 -20.19
C TYR A 251 23.63 2.03 -18.78
N VAL A 252 23.73 0.79 -18.28
CA VAL A 252 23.36 0.37 -16.92
C VAL A 252 24.64 0.16 -16.12
N ARG A 253 24.70 0.74 -14.92
CA ARG A 253 25.82 0.53 -14.01
C ARG A 253 25.64 -0.79 -13.26
N LEU A 254 26.63 -1.66 -13.32
CA LEU A 254 26.71 -2.88 -12.52
C LEU A 254 27.20 -2.56 -11.09
N VAL A 255 27.00 -3.48 -10.16
CA VAL A 255 27.40 -3.32 -8.75
C VAL A 255 28.89 -3.01 -8.60
N MET A 256 29.74 -3.60 -9.45
CA MET A 256 31.20 -3.40 -9.43
C MET A 256 31.68 -2.09 -10.07
N GLY A 257 30.77 -1.22 -10.52
CA GLY A 257 31.10 0.08 -11.13
C GLY A 257 31.35 0.04 -12.64
N THR A 258 31.35 -1.13 -13.27
CA THR A 258 31.38 -1.30 -14.73
C THR A 258 30.01 -1.04 -15.36
N PHE A 259 29.97 -0.88 -16.68
CA PHE A 259 28.75 -0.56 -17.43
C PHE A 259 28.42 -1.61 -18.48
N VAL A 260 27.12 -1.88 -18.63
CA VAL A 260 26.55 -2.62 -19.76
C VAL A 260 25.77 -1.63 -20.62
N TYR A 261 26.04 -1.61 -21.92
CA TYR A 261 25.33 -0.83 -22.92
C TYR A 261 24.17 -1.63 -23.48
N ILE A 262 23.04 -0.97 -23.77
CA ILE A 262 21.84 -1.59 -24.32
C ILE A 262 21.33 -0.72 -25.45
N ALA A 263 21.26 -1.28 -26.66
CA ALA A 263 20.62 -0.64 -27.81
C ALA A 263 19.17 -1.07 -27.91
N PHE A 264 18.30 -0.15 -28.35
CA PHE A 264 16.91 -0.43 -28.70
C PHE A 264 16.63 0.04 -30.12
N VAL A 265 15.79 -0.71 -30.83
CA VAL A 265 15.17 -0.33 -32.10
C VAL A 265 13.66 -0.37 -31.91
N VAL A 266 13.00 0.77 -32.07
CA VAL A 266 11.60 0.99 -31.72
C VAL A 266 10.82 1.44 -32.95
N ASP A 267 9.70 0.78 -33.25
CA ASP A 267 8.77 1.24 -34.27
C ASP A 267 7.96 2.43 -33.75
N ALA A 268 7.97 3.55 -34.46
CA ALA A 268 7.31 4.78 -34.04
C ALA A 268 5.78 4.68 -33.96
N TYR A 269 5.16 3.79 -34.76
CA TYR A 269 3.71 3.64 -34.84
C TYR A 269 3.08 3.32 -33.48
N ALA A 270 3.32 2.11 -32.97
CA ALA A 270 2.82 1.64 -31.68
C ALA A 270 3.87 1.80 -30.56
N GLY A 271 5.13 2.06 -30.89
CA GLY A 271 6.22 2.12 -29.91
C GLY A 271 6.75 0.74 -29.59
N ARG A 272 6.48 -0.25 -30.45
CA ARG A 272 6.91 -1.64 -30.26
C ARG A 272 8.43 -1.71 -30.36
N ILE A 273 9.07 -2.37 -29.41
CA ILE A 273 10.51 -2.63 -29.45
C ILE A 273 10.73 -3.85 -30.36
N LEU A 274 11.35 -3.64 -31.51
CA LEU A 274 11.56 -4.66 -32.53
C LEU A 274 12.89 -5.41 -32.37
N GLY A 275 13.88 -4.75 -31.78
CA GLY A 275 15.19 -5.34 -31.54
C GLY A 275 15.90 -4.66 -30.37
N TRP A 276 16.72 -5.42 -29.67
CA TRP A 276 17.54 -4.91 -28.58
C TRP A 276 18.77 -5.78 -28.37
N GLU A 277 19.87 -5.21 -27.90
CA GLU A 277 21.11 -5.96 -27.67
C GLU A 277 21.86 -5.36 -26.49
N CYS A 278 22.37 -6.21 -25.59
CA CYS A 278 23.24 -5.79 -24.49
C CYS A 278 24.71 -6.04 -24.84
N SER A 279 25.62 -5.21 -24.34
CA SER A 279 27.04 -5.32 -24.62
C SER A 279 27.89 -4.72 -23.49
N THR A 280 29.06 -5.30 -23.23
CA THR A 280 30.07 -4.70 -22.34
C THR A 280 30.91 -3.64 -23.04
N SER A 281 30.76 -3.46 -24.35
CA SER A 281 31.49 -2.50 -25.18
C SER A 281 30.55 -1.52 -25.90
N LYS A 282 31.00 -0.26 -26.00
CA LYS A 282 30.31 0.84 -26.73
C LYS A 282 30.55 0.80 -28.25
N ALA A 283 31.16 -0.25 -28.79
CA ALA A 283 31.41 -0.40 -30.22
C ALA A 283 30.10 -0.54 -31.03
N ALA A 284 30.07 -0.12 -32.30
CA ALA A 284 28.84 -0.13 -33.13
C ALA A 284 28.21 -1.53 -33.37
N ALA A 285 28.91 -2.62 -33.04
CA ALA A 285 28.47 -3.98 -33.32
C ALA A 285 27.12 -4.36 -32.68
N PHE A 286 26.87 -3.94 -31.43
CA PHE A 286 25.63 -4.30 -30.72
C PHE A 286 24.41 -3.54 -31.28
N VAL A 287 24.60 -2.29 -31.70
CA VAL A 287 23.58 -1.52 -32.43
C VAL A 287 23.18 -2.23 -33.72
N ASN A 288 24.17 -2.66 -34.52
CA ASN A 288 23.92 -3.43 -35.74
C ASN A 288 23.19 -4.75 -35.47
N SER A 289 23.46 -5.40 -34.33
CA SER A 289 22.73 -6.61 -33.92
C SER A 289 21.25 -6.32 -33.68
N ALA A 290 20.93 -5.28 -32.90
CA ALA A 290 19.55 -4.88 -32.63
C ALA A 290 18.77 -4.53 -33.91
N ILE A 291 19.42 -3.88 -34.88
CA ILE A 291 18.83 -3.57 -36.20
C ILE A 291 18.53 -4.84 -36.98
N ARG A 292 19.47 -5.79 -37.03
CA ARG A 292 19.24 -7.08 -37.68
C ARG A 292 18.13 -7.88 -37.01
N GLN A 293 18.03 -7.83 -35.68
CA GLN A 293 16.93 -8.45 -34.96
C GLN A 293 15.57 -7.86 -35.38
N ALA A 294 15.47 -6.53 -35.48
CA ALA A 294 14.26 -5.85 -35.91
C ALA A 294 13.83 -6.29 -37.32
N ALA A 295 14.75 -6.25 -38.29
CA ALA A 295 14.46 -6.69 -39.66
C ALA A 295 14.09 -8.17 -39.74
N ALA A 296 14.77 -9.04 -38.97
CA ALA A 296 14.47 -10.46 -38.93
C ALA A 296 13.09 -10.75 -38.28
N LEU A 297 12.71 -10.01 -37.24
CA LEU A 297 11.39 -10.10 -36.62
C LEU A 297 10.31 -9.74 -37.64
N ARG A 298 10.44 -8.59 -38.31
CA ARG A 298 9.50 -8.12 -39.34
C ARG A 298 9.34 -9.10 -40.48
N ARG A 299 10.44 -9.70 -40.95
CA ARG A 299 10.40 -10.76 -41.97
C ARG A 299 9.62 -11.99 -41.48
N ARG A 300 9.86 -12.46 -40.25
CA ARG A 300 9.16 -13.62 -39.67
C ARG A 300 7.67 -13.37 -39.49
N GLU A 301 7.28 -12.12 -39.23
CA GLU A 301 5.87 -11.73 -39.10
C GLU A 301 5.16 -11.52 -40.45
N GLY A 302 5.86 -11.68 -41.58
CA GLY A 302 5.27 -11.46 -42.91
C GLY A 302 5.20 -9.99 -43.33
N HIS A 303 5.81 -9.07 -42.57
CA HIS A 303 5.79 -7.62 -42.81
C HIS A 303 7.22 -7.08 -42.98
N PRO A 304 8.01 -7.58 -43.96
CA PRO A 304 9.41 -7.19 -44.11
C PRO A 304 9.56 -5.68 -44.36
N LEU A 305 10.67 -5.11 -43.88
CA LEU A 305 11.03 -3.72 -44.15
C LEU A 305 11.36 -3.58 -45.64
N SER A 306 10.65 -2.68 -46.34
CA SER A 306 10.54 -2.69 -47.81
C SER A 306 11.43 -1.66 -48.52
N GLY A 307 12.53 -1.24 -47.87
CA GLY A 307 13.48 -0.28 -48.44
C GLY A 307 13.03 1.18 -48.36
N ASN A 308 11.82 1.45 -47.85
CA ASN A 308 11.28 2.79 -47.59
C ASN A 308 11.18 3.12 -46.09
N THR A 309 11.57 2.18 -45.21
CA THR A 309 11.55 2.36 -43.77
C THR A 309 12.64 3.32 -43.36
N ILE A 310 12.27 4.45 -42.75
CA ILE A 310 13.25 5.41 -42.24
C ILE A 310 13.84 4.86 -40.95
N HIS A 311 15.17 4.77 -40.87
CA HIS A 311 15.90 4.54 -39.62
C HIS A 311 16.41 5.87 -39.09
N HIS A 312 15.92 6.27 -37.92
CA HIS A 312 16.33 7.49 -37.26
C HIS A 312 17.14 7.22 -35.98
N SER A 313 18.28 7.88 -35.85
CA SER A 313 19.13 7.79 -34.66
C SER A 313 19.82 9.12 -34.40
N ASP A 314 20.11 9.43 -33.13
CA ASP A 314 20.93 10.58 -32.78
C ASP A 314 22.34 10.47 -33.39
N ALA A 315 22.94 11.62 -33.69
CA ALA A 315 24.24 11.77 -34.35
C ALA A 315 25.46 11.38 -33.49
N GLY A 316 25.36 10.28 -32.73
CA GLY A 316 26.50 9.66 -32.05
C GLY A 316 27.45 8.98 -33.03
N SER A 317 28.75 8.96 -32.72
CA SER A 317 29.78 8.37 -33.59
C SER A 317 29.55 6.88 -33.91
N GLN A 318 28.79 6.16 -33.07
CA GLN A 318 28.36 4.79 -33.33
C GLN A 318 27.36 4.69 -34.51
N TYR A 319 26.55 5.74 -34.70
CA TYR A 319 25.50 5.82 -35.72
C TYR A 319 25.97 6.50 -37.03
N ALA A 320 27.20 7.00 -37.07
CA ALA A 320 27.80 7.60 -38.27
C ALA A 320 28.78 6.64 -39.00
N SER A 321 28.85 5.37 -38.62
CA SER A 321 29.82 4.41 -39.20
C SER A 321 29.37 3.83 -40.55
N LEU A 322 30.30 3.65 -41.49
CA LEU A 322 30.04 3.03 -42.81
C LEU A 322 29.34 1.66 -42.70
N ARG A 323 29.76 0.85 -41.72
CA ARG A 323 29.21 -0.49 -41.46
C ARG A 323 27.75 -0.46 -41.00
N LEU A 324 27.31 0.63 -40.37
CA LEU A 324 25.90 0.82 -40.05
C LEU A 324 25.10 1.10 -41.33
N GLY A 325 25.61 1.96 -42.22
CA GLY A 325 24.97 2.25 -43.51
C GLY A 325 24.70 0.97 -44.33
N GLU A 326 25.70 0.08 -44.44
CA GLU A 326 25.54 -1.23 -45.08
C GLU A 326 24.49 -2.10 -44.38
N THR A 327 24.52 -2.14 -43.04
CA THR A 327 23.57 -2.93 -42.25
C THR A 327 22.13 -2.44 -42.46
N LEU A 328 21.91 -1.13 -42.52
CA LEU A 328 20.61 -0.53 -42.77
C LEU A 328 20.08 -0.88 -44.16
N LEU A 329 20.93 -0.72 -45.19
CA LEU A 329 20.57 -1.04 -46.57
C LEU A 329 20.18 -2.52 -46.71
N LEU A 330 21.00 -3.44 -46.20
CA LEU A 330 20.72 -4.89 -46.21
C LEU A 330 19.49 -5.29 -45.39
N SER A 331 19.09 -4.43 -44.45
CA SER A 331 17.93 -4.64 -43.60
C SER A 331 16.66 -3.96 -44.14
N GLY A 332 16.71 -3.35 -45.33
CA GLY A 332 15.56 -2.69 -45.96
C GLY A 332 15.22 -1.33 -45.37
N MET A 333 16.20 -0.61 -44.82
CA MET A 333 16.03 0.70 -44.18
C MET A 333 16.85 1.79 -44.87
N VAL A 334 16.34 3.02 -44.80
CA VAL A 334 17.02 4.24 -45.28
C VAL A 334 17.48 5.04 -44.06
N PRO A 335 18.77 5.41 -43.97
CA PRO A 335 19.25 6.22 -42.85
C PRO A 335 18.68 7.64 -42.90
N SER A 336 18.25 8.14 -41.75
CA SER A 336 18.03 9.56 -41.46
C SER A 336 18.72 9.87 -40.14
N ILE A 337 19.50 10.95 -40.09
CA ILE A 337 20.23 11.35 -38.87
C ILE A 337 19.71 12.72 -38.47
N GLY A 338 19.29 12.87 -37.21
CA GLY A 338 18.81 14.14 -36.66
C GLY A 338 19.89 15.23 -36.62
N SER A 339 19.46 16.48 -36.43
CA SER A 339 20.35 17.64 -36.33
C SER A 339 21.14 17.61 -35.02
N VAL A 340 22.48 17.75 -35.05
CA VAL A 340 23.28 17.75 -33.82
C VAL A 340 22.90 18.95 -32.93
N GLY A 341 22.52 18.67 -31.68
CA GLY A 341 22.38 19.68 -30.63
C GLY A 341 20.95 19.97 -30.19
N ASP A 342 19.94 19.39 -30.85
CA ASP A 342 18.57 19.52 -30.40
C ASP A 342 18.09 18.24 -29.71
N ALA A 343 17.80 18.32 -28.41
CA ALA A 343 17.40 17.17 -27.59
C ALA A 343 15.99 16.64 -27.94
N TYR A 344 15.36 17.18 -28.99
CA TYR A 344 14.02 16.83 -29.42
C TYR A 344 13.99 15.89 -30.64
N ASP A 345 15.13 15.62 -31.28
CA ASP A 345 15.17 14.85 -32.54
C ASP A 345 15.04 13.32 -32.32
N ASN A 346 15.22 12.83 -31.09
CA ASN A 346 15.05 11.40 -30.76
C ASN A 346 14.14 11.15 -29.53
N ALA A 347 13.14 12.01 -29.34
CA ALA A 347 12.29 12.02 -28.15
C ALA A 347 11.59 10.67 -27.86
N LEU A 348 11.28 9.90 -28.91
CA LEU A 348 10.67 8.57 -28.76
C LEU A 348 11.62 7.57 -28.11
N ALA A 349 12.87 7.47 -28.58
CA ALA A 349 13.84 6.56 -27.98
C ALA A 349 14.22 7.02 -26.58
N GLU A 350 14.41 8.33 -26.36
CA GLU A 350 14.67 8.87 -25.03
C GLU A 350 13.55 8.56 -24.02
N THR A 351 12.30 8.56 -24.49
CA THR A 351 11.14 8.18 -23.67
C THR A 351 11.20 6.69 -23.33
N THR A 352 11.46 5.84 -24.33
CA THR A 352 11.57 4.38 -24.15
C THR A 352 12.70 4.02 -23.19
N ILE A 353 13.90 4.61 -23.37
CA ILE A 353 15.04 4.47 -22.46
C ILE A 353 14.69 4.95 -21.05
N GLY A 354 13.98 6.08 -20.95
CA GLY A 354 13.49 6.59 -19.68
C GLY A 354 12.59 5.62 -18.93
N LEU A 355 11.66 4.99 -19.66
CA LEU A 355 10.79 3.94 -19.13
C LEU A 355 11.61 2.72 -18.73
N TYR A 356 12.50 2.22 -19.59
CA TYR A 356 13.37 1.09 -19.28
C TYR A 356 14.18 1.29 -17.98
N LYS A 357 14.82 2.46 -17.80
CA LYS A 357 15.56 2.76 -16.57
C LYS A 357 14.66 2.77 -15.33
N THR A 358 13.45 3.28 -15.48
CA THR A 358 12.51 3.51 -14.39
C THR A 358 11.75 2.24 -14.00
N GLU A 359 11.38 1.44 -14.99
CA GLU A 359 10.51 0.27 -14.87
C GLU A 359 11.31 -1.02 -14.74
N ALA A 360 12.43 -1.17 -15.46
CA ALA A 360 13.21 -2.40 -15.51
C ALA A 360 14.44 -2.39 -14.60
N ILE A 361 15.23 -1.30 -14.61
CA ILE A 361 16.57 -1.26 -14.00
C ILE A 361 16.59 -0.78 -12.54
N ARG A 362 15.60 0.01 -12.12
CA ARG A 362 15.50 0.51 -10.76
C ARG A 362 15.57 -0.64 -9.73
N ASP A 363 16.15 -0.40 -8.56
CA ASP A 363 16.49 -1.47 -7.60
C ASP A 363 15.30 -2.32 -7.13
N ASP A 364 14.13 -1.73 -6.96
CA ASP A 364 12.88 -2.40 -6.56
C ASP A 364 12.02 -2.85 -7.76
N SER A 365 12.58 -2.86 -8.97
CA SER A 365 11.87 -3.27 -10.19
C SER A 365 11.37 -4.72 -10.10
N PRO A 366 10.12 -5.01 -10.54
CA PRO A 366 9.61 -6.37 -10.61
C PRO A 366 10.38 -7.26 -11.60
N PHE A 367 11.15 -6.66 -12.51
CA PHE A 367 11.98 -7.38 -13.48
C PHE A 367 13.30 -7.86 -12.91
N ARG A 368 13.76 -7.28 -11.79
CA ARG A 368 15.05 -7.67 -11.19
C ARG A 368 14.89 -8.88 -10.29
N ARG A 369 15.89 -9.75 -10.35
CA ARG A 369 16.06 -10.92 -9.46
C ARG A 369 17.09 -10.67 -8.36
N GLY A 370 17.59 -9.43 -8.27
CA GLY A 370 18.66 -9.04 -7.35
C GLY A 370 19.55 -7.91 -7.91
N PRO A 371 20.69 -7.66 -7.26
CA PRO A 371 21.72 -6.75 -7.75
C PRO A 371 22.25 -7.18 -9.14
N LEU A 372 22.61 -6.23 -9.99
CA LEU A 372 23.11 -6.51 -11.36
C LEU A 372 24.64 -6.63 -11.32
N HIS A 373 25.17 -7.83 -11.49
CA HIS A 373 26.60 -8.12 -11.37
C HIS A 373 27.27 -8.32 -12.72
N ARG A 374 26.55 -8.83 -13.72
CA ARG A 374 27.09 -9.22 -15.03
C ARG A 374 26.15 -8.88 -16.18
N LEU A 375 26.67 -8.99 -17.40
CA LEU A 375 25.92 -8.80 -18.65
C LEU A 375 24.61 -9.61 -18.67
N ALA A 376 24.68 -10.90 -18.33
CA ALA A 376 23.53 -11.81 -18.34
C ALA A 376 22.38 -11.36 -17.41
N ASP A 377 22.68 -10.67 -16.31
CA ASP A 377 21.62 -10.16 -15.41
C ASP A 377 20.85 -9.02 -16.09
N VAL A 378 21.55 -8.16 -16.84
CA VAL A 378 20.96 -7.07 -17.62
C VAL A 378 20.18 -7.61 -18.81
N GLU A 379 20.72 -8.62 -19.50
CA GLU A 379 20.04 -9.28 -20.62
C GLU A 379 18.70 -9.90 -20.17
N LEU A 380 18.69 -10.63 -19.05
CA LEU A 380 17.48 -11.27 -18.54
C LEU A 380 16.42 -10.23 -18.14
N VAL A 381 16.82 -9.18 -17.43
CA VAL A 381 15.92 -8.07 -17.06
C VAL A 381 15.36 -7.39 -18.31
N THR A 382 16.20 -7.19 -19.32
CA THR A 382 15.80 -6.53 -20.57
C THR A 382 14.85 -7.42 -21.37
N ALA A 383 15.12 -8.72 -21.46
CA ALA A 383 14.24 -9.68 -22.13
C ALA A 383 12.85 -9.73 -21.49
N ASP A 384 12.80 -9.92 -20.15
CA ASP A 384 11.54 -9.96 -19.41
C ASP A 384 10.76 -8.64 -19.59
N TRP A 385 11.45 -7.48 -19.49
CA TRP A 385 10.82 -6.18 -19.65
C TRP A 385 10.35 -5.92 -21.09
N VAL A 386 11.13 -6.23 -22.12
CA VAL A 386 10.74 -6.03 -23.52
C VAL A 386 9.53 -6.89 -23.88
N SER A 387 9.51 -8.14 -23.41
CA SER A 387 8.36 -9.04 -23.58
C SER A 387 7.09 -8.43 -22.99
N TRP A 388 7.13 -8.00 -21.73
CA TRP A 388 6.01 -7.33 -21.08
C TRP A 388 5.66 -5.98 -21.73
N PHE A 389 6.65 -5.16 -22.07
CA PHE A 389 6.48 -3.85 -22.68
C PHE A 389 5.70 -3.94 -23.99
N ASN A 390 6.05 -4.91 -24.83
CA ASN A 390 5.38 -5.11 -26.12
C ASN A 390 4.01 -5.76 -25.95
N GLY A 391 3.91 -6.82 -25.12
CA GLY A 391 2.73 -7.68 -25.08
C GLY A 391 1.64 -7.25 -24.11
N SER A 392 1.99 -6.58 -23.00
CA SER A 392 1.08 -6.38 -21.87
C SER A 392 1.04 -4.94 -21.34
N ARG A 393 2.08 -4.14 -21.60
CA ARG A 393 2.18 -2.80 -21.03
C ARG A 393 1.15 -1.85 -21.62
N LEU A 394 0.23 -1.35 -20.79
CA LEU A 394 -0.80 -0.42 -21.23
C LEU A 394 -0.21 0.96 -21.55
N MET A 395 -0.42 1.40 -22.80
CA MET A 395 0.08 2.67 -23.33
C MET A 395 -1.03 3.73 -23.35
N HIS A 396 -0.83 4.85 -22.63
CA HIS A 396 -1.81 5.95 -22.63
C HIS A 396 -2.04 6.50 -24.06
N ARG A 397 -0.98 6.64 -24.85
CA ARG A 397 -1.05 7.14 -26.24
C ARG A 397 -1.83 6.23 -27.19
N LEU A 398 -2.03 4.96 -26.82
CA LEU A 398 -2.74 3.94 -27.59
C LEU A 398 -4.08 3.57 -26.94
N GLY A 399 -4.67 4.44 -26.12
CA GLY A 399 -5.97 4.16 -25.50
C GLY A 399 -5.94 3.06 -24.43
N ARG A 400 -4.79 2.79 -23.80
CA ARG A 400 -4.54 1.67 -22.87
C ARG A 400 -4.53 0.31 -23.57
N THR A 401 -4.01 0.27 -24.79
CA THR A 401 -3.70 -0.96 -25.53
C THR A 401 -2.18 -1.22 -25.52
N PRO A 402 -1.72 -2.48 -25.39
CA PRO A 402 -0.31 -2.83 -25.57
C PRO A 402 0.19 -2.55 -27.00
N PRO A 403 1.48 -2.23 -27.19
CA PRO A 403 2.05 -1.98 -28.52
C PRO A 403 1.80 -3.10 -29.53
N PHE A 404 1.95 -4.36 -29.12
CA PHE A 404 1.73 -5.51 -29.99
C PHE A 404 0.28 -5.62 -30.47
N GLU A 405 -0.68 -5.49 -29.56
CA GLU A 405 -2.13 -5.56 -29.86
C GLU A 405 -2.55 -4.42 -30.80
N TYR A 406 -2.13 -3.20 -30.51
CA TYR A 406 -2.45 -2.04 -31.35
C TYR A 406 -1.90 -2.18 -32.78
N GLU A 407 -0.72 -2.79 -32.92
CA GLU A 407 -0.13 -3.06 -34.23
C GLU A 407 -0.82 -4.24 -34.95
N ALA A 408 -1.21 -5.28 -34.21
CA ALA A 408 -1.97 -6.40 -34.76
C ALA A 408 -3.33 -5.95 -35.31
N ASP A 409 -4.01 -5.03 -34.61
CA ASP A 409 -5.27 -4.41 -35.06
C ASP A 409 -5.08 -3.63 -36.37
N TYR A 410 -3.93 -2.98 -36.58
CA TYR A 410 -3.64 -2.33 -37.86
C TYR A 410 -3.58 -3.35 -38.99
N TYR A 411 -2.83 -4.45 -38.81
CA TYR A 411 -2.68 -5.44 -39.87
C TYR A 411 -3.95 -6.24 -40.12
N SER A 412 -4.79 -6.51 -39.11
CA SER A 412 -6.08 -7.20 -39.33
C SER A 412 -7.00 -6.39 -40.22
N VAL A 413 -7.16 -5.08 -39.94
CA VAL A 413 -8.01 -4.17 -40.73
C VAL A 413 -7.50 -4.02 -42.17
N HIS A 414 -6.17 -4.00 -42.39
CA HIS A 414 -5.58 -3.80 -43.71
C HIS A 414 -5.37 -5.09 -44.50
N ALA A 415 -5.37 -6.27 -43.85
CA ALA A 415 -5.40 -7.56 -44.53
C ALA A 415 -6.78 -7.87 -45.12
N GLU A 416 -7.85 -7.33 -44.52
CA GLU A 416 -9.24 -7.48 -44.98
C GLU A 416 -9.61 -6.55 -46.15
N GLN A 417 -8.75 -5.63 -46.55
CA GLN A 417 -8.92 -4.83 -47.77
C GLN A 417 -8.32 -5.58 -48.96
N PRO A 418 -9.13 -6.19 -49.86
CA PRO A 418 -8.60 -6.87 -51.03
C PRO A 418 -7.83 -5.86 -51.91
N ALA A 419 -6.77 -6.35 -52.57
CA ALA A 419 -5.84 -5.61 -53.42
C ALA A 419 -6.47 -5.07 -54.73
N GLY A 420 -7.63 -4.42 -54.65
CA GLY A 420 -8.41 -3.88 -55.77
C GLY A 420 -8.82 -2.44 -55.52
N ASN A 421 -7.84 -1.53 -55.40
CA ASN A 421 -7.88 -0.13 -55.83
C ASN A 421 -6.67 0.62 -55.24
N ARG A 422 -5.51 0.49 -55.88
CA ARG A 422 -4.46 1.51 -55.86
C ARG A 422 -3.83 1.60 -57.24
#